data_AF-A0A1D3K744-F1
#
_entry.id   AF-A0A1D3K744-F1
#
_cell.length_a   1.000
_cell.length_b   1.000
_cell.length_c   1.000
_cell.angle_alpha   90.00
_cell.angle_beta   90.00
_cell.angle_gamma   90.00
#
_symmetry.space_group_name_H-M   'P 1'
#
loop_
_entity.id
_entity.type
_entity.pdbx_description
1 polymer ?
#
loop_
_entity_poly.entity_id
_entity_poly.type
_entity_poly.pdbx_seq_one_letter_code
_entity_poly.pdbx_strand_id
1 'polypeptide(L)'
;MSVINVAEFPAFLRAYSWSNLNHASRGYPGDTFPDFPWLLSLENRGVRITQRVITASPTDYVREILAWGAGKNDPGMKFEAGLGNVALIVILQQVVANIEQPRAAIDAALKIPGFGLTYASKLLRFFDPGRHGSLDRRIRVALLKAELLPKIHDSYTSSMIEGYVKFQTLCESLVFELESKGICRPECNLPSAASATGWRIADVEMALFTWADRCLQTDKGNQFETVNPDI
;
A
#
# COMPACT_ATOMS: atom_id res chain seq x y z
N MET A 1 4.02 11.10 22.15
CA MET A 1 4.56 9.73 22.28
C MET A 1 3.38 8.78 22.11
N SER A 2 3.29 7.89 21.12
CA SER A 2 4.29 7.25 20.27
C SER A 2 4.37 7.82 18.84
N VAL A 3 5.46 8.53 18.53
CA VAL A 3 5.84 8.80 17.14
C VAL A 3 6.60 7.55 16.72
N ILE A 4 5.93 6.64 16.03
CA ILE A 4 6.40 5.37 15.46
C ILE A 4 7.90 5.05 15.72
N ASN A 5 8.19 4.05 16.54
CA ASN A 5 9.57 3.66 16.84
C ASN A 5 10.21 2.90 15.66
N VAL A 6 11.03 3.59 14.86
CA VAL A 6 11.72 2.99 13.71
C VAL A 6 12.65 1.82 14.07
N ALA A 7 13.09 1.70 15.32
CA ALA A 7 13.87 0.54 15.76
C ALA A 7 13.07 -0.78 15.72
N GLU A 8 11.74 -0.71 15.76
CA GLU A 8 10.88 -1.90 15.66
C GLU A 8 10.57 -2.29 14.20
N PHE A 9 10.92 -1.47 13.20
CA PHE A 9 10.57 -1.72 11.79
C PHE A 9 11.09 -3.06 11.25
N PRO A 10 12.33 -3.49 11.53
CA PRO A 10 12.77 -4.83 11.18
C PRO A 10 11.84 -5.93 11.71
N ALA A 11 11.34 -5.79 12.94
CA ALA A 11 10.40 -6.75 13.53
C ALA A 11 9.01 -6.67 12.87
N PHE A 12 8.52 -5.46 12.61
CA PHE A 12 7.24 -5.26 11.93
C PHE A 12 7.23 -5.80 10.49
N LEU A 13 8.35 -5.64 9.76
CA LEU A 13 8.48 -6.22 8.42
C LEU A 13 8.49 -7.75 8.48
N ARG A 14 9.22 -8.35 9.42
CA ARG A 14 9.24 -9.82 9.62
C ARG A 14 7.87 -10.37 10.01
N ALA A 15 7.09 -9.60 10.76
CA ALA A 15 5.75 -9.99 11.18
C ALA A 15 4.67 -9.68 10.14
N TYR A 16 5.01 -9.04 9.00
CA TYR A 16 4.04 -8.82 7.94
C TYR A 16 3.51 -10.14 7.40
N SER A 17 2.19 -10.24 7.35
CA SER A 17 1.47 -11.36 6.77
C SER A 17 0.22 -10.86 6.08
N TRP A 18 0.01 -11.32 4.85
CA TRP A 18 -1.21 -11.04 4.11
C TRP A 18 -1.69 -12.29 3.40
N SER A 19 -2.90 -12.73 3.75
CA SER A 19 -3.56 -13.86 3.11
C SER A 19 -5.06 -13.63 3.13
N ASN A 20 -5.75 -13.99 2.06
CA ASN A 20 -7.20 -13.98 1.98
C ASN A 20 -7.70 -15.07 1.02
N LEU A 21 -9.01 -15.31 0.97
CA LEU A 21 -9.60 -16.34 0.12
C LEU A 21 -9.27 -16.19 -1.38
N ASN A 22 -9.00 -14.96 -1.85
CA ASN A 22 -8.59 -14.69 -3.23
C ASN A 22 -7.13 -15.07 -3.52
N HIS A 23 -6.25 -15.12 -2.51
CA HIS A 23 -4.88 -15.65 -2.66
C HIS A 23 -4.94 -17.10 -3.11
N ALA A 24 -5.64 -17.92 -2.31
CA ALA A 24 -5.73 -19.36 -2.53
C ALA A 24 -6.42 -19.69 -3.86
N SER A 25 -7.51 -18.99 -4.22
CA SER A 25 -8.23 -19.25 -5.46
C SER A 25 -7.44 -18.92 -6.73
N ARG A 26 -6.39 -18.10 -6.62
CA ARG A 26 -5.47 -17.77 -7.72
C ARG A 26 -4.17 -18.59 -7.70
N GLY A 27 -4.06 -19.56 -6.79
CA GLY A 27 -2.89 -20.41 -6.66
C GLY A 27 -1.69 -19.74 -6.00
N TYR A 28 -1.87 -18.56 -5.39
CA TYR A 28 -0.83 -17.91 -4.61
C TYR A 28 -0.95 -18.31 -3.13
N PRO A 29 0.13 -18.74 -2.47
CA PRO A 29 0.13 -18.85 -1.01
C PRO A 29 0.01 -17.45 -0.37
N GLY A 30 -0.14 -17.41 0.96
CA GLY A 30 -0.09 -16.14 1.70
C GLY A 30 1.26 -15.44 1.51
N ASP A 31 1.25 -14.11 1.46
CA ASP A 31 2.46 -13.29 1.50
C ASP A 31 2.96 -13.20 2.94
N THR A 32 3.97 -13.99 3.27
CA THR A 32 4.64 -14.01 4.59
C THR A 32 6.14 -13.87 4.44
N PHE A 33 6.80 -13.32 5.47
CA PHE A 33 8.25 -13.24 5.50
C PHE A 33 8.88 -14.65 5.55
N PRO A 34 10.00 -14.90 4.84
CA PRO A 34 10.74 -13.99 3.96
C PRO A 34 10.28 -14.02 2.48
N ASP A 35 9.23 -14.75 2.13
CA ASP A 35 8.98 -15.18 0.75
C ASP A 35 8.16 -14.21 -0.10
N PHE A 36 7.06 -13.66 0.43
CA PHE A 36 6.17 -12.70 -0.25
C PHE A 36 5.88 -12.98 -1.75
N PRO A 37 5.47 -14.20 -2.14
CA PRO A 37 5.48 -14.62 -3.54
C PRO A 37 4.48 -13.88 -4.43
N TRP A 38 3.31 -13.48 -3.91
CA TRP A 38 2.33 -12.75 -4.72
C TRP A 38 2.74 -11.28 -4.86
N LEU A 39 3.20 -10.65 -3.76
CA LEU A 39 3.79 -9.31 -3.80
C LEU A 39 4.94 -9.23 -4.81
N LEU A 40 5.88 -10.19 -4.77
CA LEU A 40 7.01 -10.25 -5.70
C LEU A 40 6.55 -10.40 -7.16
N SER A 41 5.55 -11.25 -7.43
CA SER A 41 4.96 -11.41 -8.77
C SER A 41 4.31 -10.11 -9.28
N LEU A 42 3.57 -9.41 -8.42
CA LEU A 42 2.90 -8.15 -8.76
C LEU A 42 3.91 -7.02 -8.98
N GLU A 43 4.92 -6.87 -8.13
CA GLU A 43 6.00 -5.88 -8.29
C GLU A 43 6.77 -6.12 -9.59
N ASN A 44 7.23 -7.35 -9.83
CA ASN A 44 8.02 -7.68 -11.02
C ASN A 44 7.26 -7.39 -12.32
N ARG A 45 5.95 -7.65 -12.36
CA ARG A 45 5.12 -7.30 -13.53
C ARG A 45 4.83 -5.81 -13.63
N GLY A 46 4.57 -5.14 -12.50
CA GLY A 46 4.32 -3.70 -12.44
C GLY A 46 5.51 -2.87 -12.94
N VAL A 47 6.70 -3.17 -12.42
CA VAL A 47 7.96 -2.54 -12.86
C VAL A 47 8.22 -2.79 -14.36
N ARG A 48 7.90 -3.98 -14.89
CA ARG A 48 8.01 -4.23 -16.34
C ARG A 48 7.01 -3.42 -17.16
N ILE A 49 5.84 -3.12 -16.63
CA ILE A 49 4.83 -2.26 -17.29
C ILE A 49 5.35 -0.83 -17.37
N THR A 50 5.98 -0.30 -16.30
CA THR A 50 6.51 1.07 -16.30
C THR A 50 7.71 1.26 -17.21
N GLN A 51 8.50 0.22 -17.47
CA GLN A 51 9.68 0.25 -18.33
C GLN A 51 9.38 0.12 -19.84
N ARG A 52 8.12 -0.05 -20.24
CA ARG A 52 7.74 -0.33 -21.63
C ARG A 52 6.69 0.66 -22.12
N VAL A 53 6.66 0.87 -23.43
CA VAL A 53 5.52 1.54 -24.06
C VAL A 53 4.29 0.63 -23.90
N ILE A 54 3.28 1.12 -23.19
CA ILE A 54 2.02 0.39 -23.01
C ILE A 54 1.26 0.45 -24.33
N THR A 55 1.23 -0.67 -25.07
CA THR A 55 0.53 -0.82 -26.35
C THR A 55 -0.82 -1.55 -26.22
N ALA A 56 -1.08 -2.17 -25.07
CA ALA A 56 -2.35 -2.80 -24.71
C ALA A 56 -2.66 -2.57 -23.23
N SER A 57 -3.94 -2.47 -22.87
CA SER A 57 -4.35 -2.34 -21.47
C SER A 57 -4.02 -3.62 -20.71
N PRO A 58 -3.19 -3.58 -19.64
CA PRO A 58 -2.93 -4.73 -18.78
C PRO A 58 -4.12 -4.98 -17.83
N THR A 59 -5.31 -5.25 -18.39
CA THR A 59 -6.57 -5.37 -17.63
C THR A 59 -6.49 -6.48 -16.58
N ASP A 60 -5.91 -7.64 -16.91
CA ASP A 60 -5.79 -8.75 -15.96
C ASP A 60 -4.87 -8.42 -14.78
N TYR A 61 -3.83 -7.62 -15.01
CA TYR A 61 -2.97 -7.13 -13.95
C TYR A 61 -3.74 -6.23 -12.97
N VAL A 62 -4.60 -5.34 -13.48
CA VAL A 62 -5.47 -4.51 -12.63
C VAL A 62 -6.47 -5.37 -11.84
N ARG A 63 -7.08 -6.39 -12.47
CA ARG A 63 -7.96 -7.35 -11.78
C ARG A 63 -7.25 -8.09 -10.65
N GLU A 64 -6.00 -8.47 -10.85
CA GLU A 64 -5.19 -9.11 -9.82
C GLU A 64 -4.89 -8.19 -8.64
N ILE A 65 -4.57 -6.91 -8.88
CA ILE A 65 -4.41 -5.90 -7.81
C ILE A 65 -5.71 -5.76 -7.00
N LEU A 66 -6.85 -5.69 -7.69
CA LEU A 66 -8.16 -5.61 -7.06
C LEU A 66 -8.44 -6.83 -6.17
N ALA A 67 -8.14 -8.02 -6.69
CA ALA A 67 -8.30 -9.30 -5.98
C ALA A 67 -7.38 -9.42 -4.76
N TRP A 68 -6.12 -8.99 -4.88
CA TRP A 68 -5.15 -8.97 -3.79
C TRP A 68 -5.65 -8.12 -2.61
N GLY A 69 -6.27 -6.98 -2.91
CA GLY A 69 -6.77 -6.06 -1.88
C GLY A 69 -8.03 -6.52 -1.13
N ALA A 70 -8.81 -7.46 -1.66
CA ALA A 70 -10.04 -8.01 -1.06
C ALA A 70 -10.99 -6.96 -0.42
N GLY A 71 -11.14 -5.81 -1.08
CA GLY A 71 -11.83 -4.65 -0.54
C GLY A 71 -13.33 -4.87 -0.41
N LYS A 72 -13.90 -4.29 0.66
CA LYS A 72 -15.35 -4.21 0.86
C LYS A 72 -15.95 -3.24 -0.17
N ASN A 73 -17.19 -3.45 -0.59
CA ASN A 73 -17.92 -2.67 -1.62
C ASN A 73 -17.54 -2.96 -3.08
N ASP A 74 -17.12 -4.20 -3.35
CA ASP A 74 -16.95 -4.80 -4.68
C ASP A 74 -16.22 -3.92 -5.71
N PRO A 75 -14.99 -3.48 -5.42
CA PRO A 75 -14.19 -2.67 -6.33
C PRO A 75 -13.93 -3.40 -7.67
N GLY A 76 -13.89 -4.74 -7.66
CA GLY A 76 -13.87 -5.57 -8.86
C GLY A 76 -15.10 -5.39 -9.74
N MET A 77 -16.32 -5.45 -9.16
CA MET A 77 -17.55 -5.24 -9.95
C MET A 77 -17.61 -3.82 -10.53
N LYS A 78 -17.21 -2.80 -9.76
CA LYS A 78 -17.15 -1.42 -10.24
C LYS A 78 -16.14 -1.25 -11.37
N PHE A 79 -15.01 -1.96 -11.30
CA PHE A 79 -14.04 -2.00 -12.39
C PHE A 79 -14.66 -2.61 -13.65
N GLU A 80 -15.24 -3.81 -13.57
CA GLU A 80 -15.87 -4.46 -14.73
C GLU A 80 -16.99 -3.62 -15.34
N ALA A 81 -17.88 -3.04 -14.52
CA ALA A 81 -18.96 -2.18 -15.00
C ALA A 81 -18.46 -0.88 -15.65
N GLY A 82 -17.31 -0.37 -15.20
CA GLY A 82 -16.74 0.88 -15.71
C GLY A 82 -15.78 0.72 -16.88
N LEU A 83 -15.26 -0.48 -17.14
CA LEU A 83 -14.27 -0.75 -18.19
C LEU A 83 -14.73 -0.28 -19.57
N GLY A 84 -16.02 -0.45 -19.90
CA GLY A 84 -16.59 -0.02 -21.18
C GLY A 84 -16.70 1.49 -21.35
N ASN A 85 -16.53 2.27 -20.28
CA ASN A 85 -16.72 3.72 -20.26
C ASN A 85 -15.41 4.51 -20.24
N VAL A 86 -14.26 3.83 -20.21
CA VAL A 86 -12.94 4.48 -20.13
C VAL A 86 -11.94 3.85 -21.09
N ALA A 87 -11.01 4.66 -21.57
CA ALA A 87 -9.81 4.15 -22.24
C ALA A 87 -8.74 3.79 -21.20
N LEU A 88 -8.82 2.58 -20.63
CA LEU A 88 -7.90 2.13 -19.56
C LEU A 88 -6.42 2.27 -19.94
N ILE A 89 -6.08 1.99 -21.21
CA ILE A 89 -4.71 2.17 -21.73
C ILE A 89 -4.23 3.62 -21.58
N VAL A 90 -5.07 4.61 -21.89
CA VAL A 90 -4.73 6.03 -21.80
C VAL A 90 -4.52 6.44 -20.35
N ILE A 91 -5.39 5.97 -19.45
CA ILE A 91 -5.25 6.23 -18.01
C ILE A 91 -3.94 5.63 -17.48
N LEU A 92 -3.61 4.39 -17.83
CA LEU A 92 -2.38 3.75 -17.38
C LEU A 92 -1.12 4.39 -17.99
N GLN A 93 -1.18 4.84 -19.24
CA GLN A 93 -0.11 5.64 -19.85
C GLN A 93 0.12 6.94 -19.06
N GLN A 94 -0.95 7.61 -18.62
CA GLN A 94 -0.84 8.80 -17.76
C GLN A 94 -0.26 8.46 -16.38
N VAL A 95 -0.65 7.34 -15.77
CA VAL A 95 -0.07 6.88 -14.50
C VAL A 95 1.43 6.66 -14.65
N VAL A 96 1.86 5.91 -15.67
CA VAL A 96 3.28 5.61 -15.91
C VAL A 96 4.07 6.88 -16.24
N ALA A 97 3.54 7.75 -17.09
CA ALA A 97 4.19 9.02 -17.44
C ALA A 97 4.42 9.95 -16.24
N ASN A 98 3.61 9.79 -15.18
CA ASN A 98 3.69 10.61 -13.98
C ASN A 98 4.22 9.85 -12.76
N ILE A 99 4.73 8.62 -12.92
CA ILE A 99 5.07 7.75 -11.77
C ILE A 99 6.10 8.39 -10.82
N GLU A 100 6.96 9.28 -11.31
CA GLU A 100 7.92 9.99 -10.47
C GLU A 100 7.31 11.16 -9.66
N GLN A 101 6.07 11.54 -9.94
CA GLN A 101 5.36 12.68 -9.36
C GLN A 101 4.14 12.19 -8.55
N PRO A 102 4.28 11.94 -7.23
CA PRO A 102 3.25 11.27 -6.43
C PRO A 102 1.84 11.87 -6.55
N ARG A 103 1.74 13.20 -6.62
CA ARG A 103 0.48 13.93 -6.81
C ARG A 103 -0.19 13.62 -8.16
N ALA A 104 0.58 13.70 -9.25
CA ALA A 104 0.05 13.47 -10.60
C ALA A 104 -0.22 11.99 -10.85
N ALA A 105 0.64 11.10 -10.33
CA ALA A 105 0.46 9.65 -10.38
C ALA A 105 -0.85 9.22 -9.69
N ILE A 106 -1.12 9.70 -8.47
CA ILE A 106 -2.33 9.32 -7.73
C ILE A 106 -3.59 9.92 -8.36
N ASP A 107 -3.54 11.15 -8.87
CA ASP A 107 -4.66 11.74 -9.60
C ASP A 107 -5.03 10.92 -10.84
N ALA A 108 -4.02 10.49 -11.62
CA ALA A 108 -4.23 9.62 -12.77
C ALA A 108 -4.80 8.26 -12.34
N ALA A 109 -4.24 7.63 -11.31
CA ALA A 109 -4.66 6.30 -10.85
C ALA A 109 -6.10 6.29 -10.29
N LEU A 110 -6.55 7.39 -9.68
CA LEU A 110 -7.93 7.55 -9.17
C LEU A 110 -8.99 7.57 -10.30
N LYS A 111 -8.58 7.75 -11.57
CA LYS A 111 -9.49 7.72 -12.72
C LYS A 111 -9.82 6.30 -13.19
N ILE A 112 -9.14 5.28 -12.66
CA ILE A 112 -9.42 3.88 -12.97
C ILE A 112 -10.75 3.49 -12.30
N PRO A 113 -11.72 2.91 -13.03
CA PRO A 113 -12.97 2.49 -12.44
C PRO A 113 -12.79 1.52 -11.26
N GLY A 114 -13.57 1.69 -10.21
CA GLY A 114 -13.44 0.89 -8.98
C GLY A 114 -12.26 1.25 -8.08
N PHE A 115 -11.36 2.15 -8.51
CA PHE A 115 -10.27 2.61 -7.65
C PHE A 115 -10.72 3.74 -6.73
N GLY A 116 -10.72 3.46 -5.43
CA GLY A 116 -10.53 4.49 -4.40
C GLY A 116 -9.05 4.63 -4.04
N LEU A 117 -8.74 5.52 -3.09
CA LEU A 117 -7.38 5.81 -2.65
C LEU A 117 -6.51 4.57 -2.37
N THR A 118 -7.05 3.58 -1.67
CA THR A 118 -6.31 2.35 -1.35
C THR A 118 -5.88 1.58 -2.60
N TYR A 119 -6.72 1.48 -3.62
CA TYR A 119 -6.37 0.74 -4.84
C TYR A 119 -5.50 1.54 -5.79
N ALA A 120 -5.75 2.84 -5.90
CA ALA A 120 -4.90 3.76 -6.64
C ALA A 120 -3.46 3.73 -6.11
N SER A 121 -3.27 3.86 -4.79
CA SER A 121 -1.94 3.77 -4.16
C SER A 121 -1.30 2.38 -4.26
N LYS A 122 -2.08 1.29 -4.22
CA LYS A 122 -1.56 -0.07 -4.48
C LYS A 122 -0.96 -0.21 -5.87
N LEU A 123 -1.64 0.29 -6.90
CA LEU A 123 -1.11 0.29 -8.26
C LEU A 123 0.23 1.01 -8.33
N LEU A 124 0.32 2.21 -7.75
CA LEU A 124 1.57 2.98 -7.71
C LEU A 124 2.68 2.20 -6.99
N ARG A 125 2.36 1.59 -5.84
CA ARG A 125 3.29 0.76 -5.05
C ARG A 125 3.83 -0.43 -5.84
N PHE A 126 3.04 -1.06 -6.71
CA PHE A 126 3.55 -2.14 -7.56
C PHE A 126 4.31 -1.66 -8.80
N PHE A 127 4.05 -0.44 -9.26
CA PHE A 127 4.73 0.18 -10.40
C PHE A 127 6.12 0.71 -10.06
N ASP A 128 6.27 1.30 -8.87
CA ASP A 128 7.57 1.74 -8.33
C ASP A 128 7.58 1.53 -6.80
N PRO A 129 7.97 0.33 -6.29
CA PRO A 129 8.00 0.04 -4.87
C PRO A 129 9.09 0.80 -4.11
N GLY A 130 10.08 1.35 -4.83
CA GLY A 130 11.09 2.23 -4.25
C GLY A 130 10.48 3.57 -3.85
N ARG A 131 9.55 4.07 -4.65
CA ARG A 131 8.94 5.39 -4.49
C ARG A 131 7.56 5.38 -3.86
N HIS A 132 6.75 4.34 -3.99
CA HIS A 132 5.35 4.40 -3.58
C HIS A 132 4.96 3.36 -2.55
N GLY A 133 4.18 3.81 -1.56
CA GLY A 133 3.51 2.94 -0.58
C GLY A 133 2.02 2.79 -0.89
N SER A 134 1.45 1.64 -0.52
CA SER A 134 0.01 1.40 -0.53
C SER A 134 -0.65 2.00 0.72
N LEU A 135 -1.62 2.91 0.54
CA LEU A 135 -2.33 3.54 1.65
C LEU A 135 -3.60 2.77 2.02
N ASP A 136 -3.42 1.67 2.76
CA ASP A 136 -4.51 0.83 3.26
C ASP A 136 -5.38 1.56 4.29
N ARG A 137 -6.66 1.18 4.37
CA ARG A 137 -7.59 1.74 5.37
C ARG A 137 -7.09 1.60 6.80
N ARG A 138 -6.44 0.49 7.16
CA ARG A 138 -5.91 0.30 8.52
C ARG A 138 -4.79 1.25 8.84
N ILE A 139 -3.85 1.43 7.91
CA ILE A 139 -2.78 2.43 8.01
C ILE A 139 -3.40 3.82 8.20
N ARG A 140 -4.39 4.20 7.39
CA ARG A 140 -5.10 5.50 7.52
C ARG A 140 -5.72 5.70 8.90
N VAL A 141 -6.40 4.68 9.44
CA VAL A 141 -7.06 4.77 10.75
C VAL A 141 -6.02 4.90 11.87
N ALA A 142 -4.97 4.09 11.84
CA ALA A 142 -3.91 4.12 12.85
C ALA A 142 -3.13 5.45 12.82
N LEU A 143 -2.75 5.93 11.63
CA LEU A 143 -2.05 7.22 11.47
C LEU A 143 -2.93 8.41 11.84
N LEU A 144 -4.24 8.37 11.60
CA LEU A 144 -5.17 9.40 12.08
C LEU A 144 -5.22 9.43 13.60
N LYS A 145 -5.34 8.27 14.26
CA LYS A 145 -5.34 8.18 15.73
C LYS A 145 -4.03 8.66 16.36
N ALA A 146 -2.91 8.40 15.68
CA ALA A 146 -1.59 8.86 16.10
C ALA A 146 -1.32 10.33 15.72
N GLU A 147 -2.29 11.04 15.12
CA GLU A 147 -2.16 12.43 14.66
C GLU A 147 -1.03 12.65 13.62
N LEU A 148 -0.65 11.59 12.91
CA LEU A 148 0.41 11.61 11.88
C LEU A 148 -0.14 11.88 10.48
N LEU A 149 -1.45 11.64 10.26
CA LEU A 149 -2.15 12.03 9.04
C LEU A 149 -3.47 12.72 9.37
N PRO A 150 -3.89 13.70 8.56
CA PRO A 150 -5.22 14.29 8.69
C PRO A 150 -6.29 13.27 8.30
N LYS A 151 -7.55 13.56 8.65
CA LYS A 151 -8.69 12.80 8.14
C LYS A 151 -8.77 12.91 6.62
N ILE A 152 -8.74 11.78 5.94
CA ILE A 152 -8.86 11.69 4.48
C ILE A 152 -10.30 11.29 4.13
N HIS A 153 -10.95 12.08 3.29
CA HIS A 153 -12.33 11.87 2.87
C HIS A 153 -12.39 11.23 1.49
N ASP A 154 -12.93 10.01 1.40
CA ASP A 154 -13.00 9.24 0.14
C ASP A 154 -14.03 9.82 -0.86
N SER A 155 -14.90 10.74 -0.42
CA SER A 155 -15.86 11.44 -1.28
C SER A 155 -15.25 12.64 -2.03
N TYR A 156 -14.03 13.06 -1.69
CA TYR A 156 -13.39 14.24 -2.27
C TYR A 156 -12.02 13.87 -2.84
N THR A 157 -11.90 13.91 -4.17
CA THR A 157 -10.65 13.57 -4.89
C THR A 157 -9.46 14.38 -4.38
N SER A 158 -9.64 15.69 -4.16
CA SER A 158 -8.58 16.54 -3.59
C SER A 158 -8.12 16.06 -2.21
N SER A 159 -9.05 15.65 -1.33
CA SER A 159 -8.70 15.12 -0.02
C SER A 159 -7.90 13.82 -0.12
N MET A 160 -8.26 12.92 -1.04
CA MET A 160 -7.51 11.70 -1.29
C MET A 160 -6.09 11.98 -1.80
N ILE A 161 -5.95 12.91 -2.75
CA ILE A 161 -4.65 13.30 -3.32
C ILE A 161 -3.76 13.92 -2.24
N GLU A 162 -4.24 14.92 -1.49
CA GLU A 162 -3.46 15.56 -0.41
C GLU A 162 -3.08 14.55 0.68
N GLY A 163 -4.02 13.67 1.04
CA GLY A 163 -3.78 12.61 2.01
C GLY A 163 -2.68 11.65 1.57
N TYR A 164 -2.68 11.27 0.29
CA TYR A 164 -1.64 10.42 -0.28
C TYR A 164 -0.27 11.11 -0.30
N VAL A 165 -0.20 12.37 -0.71
CA VAL A 165 1.06 13.13 -0.74
C VAL A 165 1.66 13.26 0.66
N LYS A 166 0.83 13.52 1.69
CA LYS A 166 1.30 13.56 3.08
C LYS A 166 1.78 12.19 3.57
N PHE A 167 1.08 11.12 3.21
CA PHE A 167 1.52 9.76 3.53
C PHE A 167 2.87 9.43 2.87
N GLN A 168 3.04 9.84 1.62
CA GLN A 168 4.29 9.67 0.89
C GLN A 168 5.46 10.38 1.58
N THR A 169 5.27 11.65 1.98
CA THR A 169 6.29 12.39 2.75
C THR A 169 6.60 11.74 4.10
N LEU A 170 5.60 11.15 4.77
CA LEU A 170 5.81 10.39 6.00
C LEU A 170 6.70 9.15 5.73
N CYS A 171 6.41 8.38 4.69
CA CYS A 171 7.23 7.22 4.32
C CYS A 171 8.67 7.61 4.00
N GLU A 172 8.87 8.69 3.24
CA GLU A 172 10.21 9.23 2.93
C GLU A 172 10.95 9.63 4.21
N SER A 173 10.26 10.27 5.15
CA SER A 173 10.83 10.66 6.44
C SER A 173 11.24 9.44 7.29
N LEU A 174 10.43 8.36 7.25
CA LEU A 174 10.74 7.11 7.96
C LEU A 174 11.92 6.36 7.33
N VAL A 175 12.02 6.32 6.00
CA VAL A 175 13.19 5.77 5.29
C VAL A 175 14.45 6.55 5.69
N PHE A 176 14.39 7.89 5.65
CA PHE A 176 15.51 8.74 6.06
C PHE A 176 15.92 8.49 7.51
N GLU A 177 14.96 8.33 8.43
CA GLU A 177 15.26 8.04 9.83
C GLU A 177 15.94 6.68 10.01
N LEU A 178 15.47 5.64 9.32
CA LEU A 178 16.07 4.30 9.31
C LEU A 178 17.52 4.34 8.79
N GLU A 179 17.76 5.08 7.71
CA GLU A 179 19.09 5.32 7.14
C GLU A 179 20.01 6.06 8.11
N SER A 180 19.52 7.15 8.71
CA SER A 180 20.30 7.96 9.65
C SER A 180 20.74 7.19 10.90
N LYS A 181 19.94 6.19 11.31
CA LYS A 181 20.22 5.32 12.45
C LYS A 181 20.96 4.03 12.07
N GLY A 182 21.29 3.83 10.79
CA GLY A 182 21.97 2.63 10.30
C GLY A 182 21.17 1.33 10.50
N ILE A 183 19.83 1.43 10.53
CA ILE A 183 18.95 0.28 10.79
C ILE A 183 18.73 -0.46 9.48
N CYS A 184 19.38 -1.61 9.31
CA CYS A 184 19.26 -2.40 8.09
C CYS A 184 17.89 -3.06 7.94
N ARG A 185 17.39 -3.08 6.71
CA ARG A 185 16.24 -3.88 6.28
C ARG A 185 16.58 -5.37 6.44
N PRO A 186 15.72 -6.19 7.06
CA PRO A 186 15.85 -7.64 7.04
C PRO A 186 15.93 -8.21 5.61
N GLU A 187 16.77 -9.23 5.40
CA GLU A 187 16.84 -9.94 4.12
C GLU A 187 15.55 -10.73 3.85
N CYS A 188 15.03 -10.61 2.64
CA CYS A 188 13.86 -11.35 2.15
C CYS A 188 13.86 -11.39 0.62
N ASN A 189 12.94 -12.12 0.00
CA ASN A 189 12.91 -12.33 -1.45
C ASN A 189 12.47 -11.10 -2.26
N LEU A 190 11.97 -10.05 -1.59
CA LEU A 190 11.68 -8.78 -2.26
C LEU A 190 12.98 -8.00 -2.49
N PRO A 191 13.16 -7.31 -3.64
CA PRO A 191 14.34 -6.51 -3.92
C PRO A 191 14.62 -5.47 -2.82
N SER A 192 15.88 -5.17 -2.54
CA SER A 192 16.26 -4.05 -1.65
C SER A 192 16.42 -2.75 -2.44
N ALA A 193 16.35 -1.61 -1.73
CA ALA A 193 16.83 -0.35 -2.28
C ALA A 193 18.35 -0.38 -2.47
N ALA A 194 18.88 0.50 -3.32
CA ALA A 194 20.32 0.68 -3.53
C ALA A 194 21.02 1.39 -2.35
N SER A 195 20.27 1.86 -1.34
CA SER A 195 20.84 2.53 -0.18
C SER A 195 21.52 1.54 0.78
N ALA A 196 22.36 2.07 1.67
CA ALA A 196 23.17 1.25 2.59
C ALA A 196 22.34 0.38 3.55
N THR A 197 21.14 0.84 3.94
CA THR A 197 20.22 0.08 4.81
C THR A 197 19.20 -0.73 4.03
N GLY A 198 19.09 -0.53 2.70
CA GLY A 198 18.29 -1.34 1.79
C GLY A 198 16.77 -1.12 1.84
N TRP A 199 16.27 -0.15 2.61
CA TRP A 199 14.82 0.11 2.76
C TRP A 199 14.22 0.77 1.51
N ARG A 200 13.13 0.19 1.00
CA ARG A 200 12.23 0.84 0.04
C ARG A 200 10.99 1.38 0.76
N ILE A 201 10.28 2.31 0.12
CA ILE A 201 9.01 2.82 0.65
C ILE A 201 7.97 1.69 0.78
N ALA A 202 7.95 0.72 -0.14
CA ALA A 202 7.08 -0.46 -0.01
C ALA A 202 7.39 -1.31 1.24
N ASP A 203 8.66 -1.41 1.66
CA ASP A 203 9.04 -2.17 2.85
C ASP A 203 8.63 -1.41 4.14
N VAL A 204 8.78 -0.08 4.14
CA VAL A 204 8.28 0.83 5.18
C VAL A 204 6.76 0.74 5.29
N GLU A 205 6.04 0.69 4.17
CA GLU A 205 4.59 0.51 4.15
C GLU A 205 4.17 -0.83 4.75
N MET A 206 4.85 -1.93 4.41
CA MET A 206 4.58 -3.24 5.03
C MET A 206 4.83 -3.21 6.55
N ALA A 207 5.89 -2.55 7.01
CA ALA A 207 6.13 -2.38 8.45
C ALA A 207 5.03 -1.52 9.12
N LEU A 208 4.62 -0.42 8.47
CA LEU A 208 3.52 0.44 8.95
C LEU A 208 2.19 -0.29 9.00
N PHE A 209 1.95 -1.21 8.07
CA PHE A 209 0.76 -2.05 8.08
C PHE A 209 0.71 -2.95 9.32
N THR A 210 1.81 -3.64 9.63
CA THR A 210 1.90 -4.48 10.83
C THR A 210 1.78 -3.65 12.11
N TRP A 211 2.42 -2.48 12.14
CA TRP A 211 2.28 -1.52 13.24
C TRP A 211 0.81 -1.10 13.42
N ALA A 212 0.12 -0.74 12.33
CA ALA A 212 -1.28 -0.34 12.35
C ALA A 212 -2.18 -1.48 12.85
N ASP A 213 -1.96 -2.71 12.39
CA ASP A 213 -2.70 -3.88 12.88
C ASP A 213 -2.51 -4.06 14.40
N ARG A 214 -1.28 -3.92 14.91
CA ARG A 214 -0.99 -4.00 16.36
C ARG A 214 -1.73 -2.91 17.14
N CYS A 215 -1.66 -1.66 16.70
CA CYS A 215 -2.37 -0.53 17.34
C CYS A 215 -3.89 -0.73 17.36
N LEU A 216 -4.46 -1.31 16.30
CA LEU A 216 -5.90 -1.55 16.22
C LEU A 216 -6.36 -2.76 17.04
N GLN A 217 -5.47 -3.72 17.31
CA GLN A 217 -5.76 -4.87 18.17
C GLN A 217 -5.71 -4.51 19.66
N THR A 218 -4.73 -3.72 20.09
CA THR A 218 -4.63 -3.25 21.49
C THR A 218 -5.87 -2.48 21.91
N ASP A 219 -6.44 -1.67 21.02
CA ASP A 219 -7.67 -0.93 21.30
C ASP A 219 -8.88 -1.84 21.49
N LYS A 220 -8.96 -2.96 20.77
CA LYS A 220 -10.02 -3.94 20.97
C LYS A 220 -9.87 -4.66 22.32
N GLY A 221 -8.64 -5.00 22.71
CA GLY A 221 -8.35 -5.58 24.03
C GLY A 221 -8.74 -4.66 25.17
N ASN A 222 -8.38 -3.37 25.07
CA ASN A 222 -8.70 -2.35 26.09
C ASN A 222 -10.21 -2.06 26.21
N GLN A 223 -11.00 -2.31 25.15
CA GLN A 223 -12.47 -2.22 25.21
C GLN A 223 -13.12 -3.36 25.99
N PHE A 224 -12.46 -4.52 26.13
CA PHE A 224 -12.97 -5.65 26.93
C PHE A 224 -12.50 -5.63 28.38
N GLU A 225 -11.39 -4.95 28.70
CA GLU A 225 -10.89 -4.80 30.07
C GLU A 225 -11.55 -3.65 30.86
N THR A 226 -12.41 -2.85 30.23
CA THR A 226 -13.13 -1.75 30.90
C THR A 226 -14.55 -2.11 31.37
N VAL A 227 -14.96 -3.38 31.27
CA VAL A 227 -16.18 -3.87 31.92
C VAL A 227 -15.79 -4.49 33.26
N ASN A 228 -15.65 -3.63 34.27
CA ASN A 228 -15.63 -4.08 35.65
C ASN A 228 -17.09 -4.47 36.04
N PRO A 229 -17.37 -5.69 36.52
CA PRO A 229 -18.72 -6.14 36.82
C PRO A 229 -19.26 -5.67 38.19
N ASP A 230 -18.59 -4.73 38.84
CA ASP A 230 -19.00 -4.22 40.15
C ASP A 230 -19.45 -2.75 40.09
N ILE A 231 -20.64 -2.50 39.50
CA ILE A 231 -21.65 -1.49 39.92
C ILE A 231 -23.05 -1.98 39.48
#